data_AF-A0A818AN23-F1
#
_entry.id   AF-A0A818AN23-F1
#
_cell.length_a   1.000
_cell.length_b   1.000
_cell.length_c   1.000
_cell.angle_alpha   90.00
_cell.angle_beta   90.00
_cell.angle_gamma   90.00
#
_symmetry.space_group_name_H-M   'P 1'
#
loop_
_entity.id
_entity.type
_entity.pdbx_description
1 polymer ?
#
loop_
_entity_poly.entity_id
_entity_poly.type
_entity_poly.pdbx_seq_one_letter_code
_entity_poly.pdbx_strand_id
1 'polypeptide(L)'
;MLLSRSHLSSITASSSIILSTSNESQHYKCIDDPSGVSPYAVPENQSVLYYDPTVQISKNQPFSICTWAPEGSTLTPEIDCPSDSQYVLTPVIPMTTDLMMSRIAQAQNLIINSSSNSSIDYFQNLTSIHCTVDYLSCYNYSEYLMIQDIFTNFIWQSFTITFNDISCDVSTVRSYLFVIADSSSQKKLFRFVHKLEKQIAQNGIQIKLPRLERFHITLAGVNYAYPSNCMVKELNTQLVSKLPKKKFGSIRVCCFVTRNELNVTYYYAEDCNPQESCIFDVL
;
A
#
# COMPACT_ATOMS: atom_id res chain seq x y z
N MET A 1 54.69 27.41 -2.12
CA MET A 1 53.63 28.22 -2.79
C MET A 1 53.21 27.44 -4.03
N LEU A 2 51.96 27.00 -4.04
CA LEU A 2 51.44 25.90 -4.86
C LEU A 2 51.20 26.29 -6.32
N LEU A 3 51.52 25.35 -7.20
CA LEU A 3 51.26 25.34 -8.64
C LEU A 3 49.82 24.88 -8.91
N SER A 4 49.15 25.57 -9.84
CA SER A 4 47.84 25.22 -10.38
C SER A 4 47.93 24.09 -11.41
N ARG A 5 46.99 23.14 -11.38
CA ARG A 5 46.51 22.40 -12.56
C ARG A 5 45.16 21.72 -12.27
N SER A 6 44.14 22.18 -13.01
CA SER A 6 43.08 21.43 -13.70
C SER A 6 42.59 20.08 -13.15
N HIS A 7 41.29 19.98 -12.83
CA HIS A 7 40.32 19.28 -13.68
C HIS A 7 38.87 19.57 -13.21
N LEU A 8 38.11 20.25 -14.07
CA LEU A 8 36.64 20.18 -14.05
C LEU A 8 36.23 18.90 -14.79
N SER A 9 35.38 18.09 -14.16
CA SER A 9 34.52 17.13 -14.85
C SER A 9 33.09 17.33 -14.37
N SER A 10 32.31 18.01 -15.20
CA SER A 10 30.85 18.07 -15.13
C SER A 10 30.27 16.71 -15.51
N ILE A 11 29.51 16.08 -14.61
CA ILE A 11 28.67 14.94 -14.95
C ILE A 11 27.24 15.45 -15.08
N THR A 12 26.82 15.69 -16.31
CA THR A 12 25.41 15.85 -16.69
C THR A 12 24.89 14.49 -17.17
N ALA A 13 24.21 13.76 -16.30
CA ALA A 13 23.43 12.59 -16.70
C ALA A 13 22.01 13.05 -17.05
N SER A 14 21.82 13.46 -18.31
CA SER A 14 20.49 13.56 -18.91
C SER A 14 20.11 12.18 -19.45
N SER A 15 19.28 11.45 -18.72
CA SER A 15 18.67 10.22 -19.19
C SER A 15 17.27 10.54 -19.72
N SER A 16 17.20 11.00 -20.97
CA SER A 16 15.96 11.06 -21.72
C SER A 16 15.47 9.63 -22.00
N ILE A 17 14.43 9.21 -21.28
CA ILE A 17 13.66 8.00 -21.59
C ILE A 17 12.84 8.31 -22.84
N ILE A 18 13.25 7.72 -23.98
CA ILE A 18 12.46 7.72 -25.20
C ILE A 18 11.35 6.68 -25.03
N LEU A 19 10.14 7.14 -24.70
CA LEU A 19 8.92 6.35 -24.86
C LEU A 19 8.53 6.41 -26.33
N SER A 20 8.80 5.34 -27.08
CA SER A 20 8.26 5.18 -28.43
C SER A 20 6.76 4.91 -28.34
N THR A 21 5.94 5.86 -28.76
CA THR A 21 4.50 5.68 -28.92
C THR A 21 4.20 5.03 -30.27
N SER A 22 4.13 3.70 -30.31
CA SER A 22 3.41 3.02 -31.40
C SER A 22 1.92 3.01 -31.06
N ASN A 23 1.19 3.93 -31.67
CA ASN A 23 -0.27 4.00 -31.67
C ASN A 23 -0.87 2.77 -32.37
N GLU A 24 -1.20 1.73 -31.61
CA GLU A 24 -2.34 0.86 -31.90
C GLU A 24 -3.05 0.59 -30.57
N SER A 25 -4.08 1.37 -30.28
CA SER A 25 -5.02 1.10 -29.19
C SER A 25 -5.81 -0.15 -29.52
N GLN A 26 -5.26 -1.31 -29.16
CA GLN A 26 -6.02 -2.56 -29.14
C GLN A 26 -7.09 -2.41 -28.05
N HIS A 27 -8.32 -2.14 -28.47
CA HIS A 27 -9.49 -2.23 -27.60
C HIS A 27 -9.68 -3.70 -27.22
N TYR A 28 -9.09 -4.11 -26.11
CA TYR A 28 -9.38 -5.40 -25.50
C TYR A 28 -10.83 -5.38 -25.01
N LYS A 29 -11.71 -6.13 -25.69
CA LYS A 29 -13.08 -6.41 -25.21
C LYS A 29 -12.98 -7.37 -24.03
N CYS A 30 -12.74 -6.77 -22.90
CA CYS A 30 -12.92 -7.36 -21.62
C CYS A 30 -14.40 -7.19 -21.29
N ILE A 31 -15.19 -8.25 -21.50
CA ILE A 31 -16.63 -8.21 -21.21
C ILE A 31 -16.73 -8.46 -19.70
N ASP A 32 -16.77 -7.38 -18.92
CA ASP A 32 -17.37 -7.47 -17.59
C ASP A 32 -18.83 -7.87 -17.82
N ASP A 33 -19.28 -8.97 -17.23
CA ASP A 33 -20.65 -9.46 -17.39
C ASP A 33 -21.63 -8.32 -17.00
N PRO A 34 -22.39 -7.75 -17.95
CA PRO A 34 -23.27 -6.61 -17.69
C PRO A 34 -24.56 -7.05 -16.97
N SER A 35 -24.67 -8.32 -16.56
CA SER A 35 -25.88 -8.85 -15.92
C SER A 35 -26.23 -8.15 -14.60
N GLY A 36 -25.34 -7.37 -13.99
CA GLY A 36 -25.64 -6.66 -12.73
C GLY A 36 -25.95 -7.60 -11.56
N VAL A 37 -25.78 -8.91 -11.76
CA VAL A 37 -25.89 -9.91 -10.73
C VAL A 37 -24.48 -10.10 -10.18
N SER A 38 -24.23 -9.58 -8.97
CA SER A 38 -23.05 -9.99 -8.21
C SER A 38 -22.97 -11.52 -8.25
N PRO A 39 -21.89 -12.13 -8.78
CA PRO A 39 -21.72 -13.59 -8.70
C PRO A 39 -21.60 -14.10 -7.26
N TYR A 40 -21.62 -13.18 -6.27
CA TYR A 40 -21.51 -13.43 -4.85
C TYR A 40 -22.60 -12.68 -4.08
N ALA A 41 -23.88 -12.96 -4.36
CA ALA A 41 -24.92 -12.72 -3.37
C ALA A 41 -24.70 -13.69 -2.19
N VAL A 42 -23.84 -13.31 -1.25
CA VAL A 42 -23.67 -14.03 0.02
C VAL A 42 -24.83 -13.61 0.93
N PRO A 43 -25.55 -14.55 1.57
CA PRO A 43 -26.64 -14.20 2.49
C PRO A 43 -26.17 -13.27 3.61
N GLU A 44 -27.02 -12.32 4.01
CA GLU A 44 -26.82 -11.24 5.01
C GLU A 44 -26.35 -11.66 6.43
N ASN A 45 -25.92 -12.90 6.65
CA ASN A 45 -25.58 -13.44 7.98
C ASN A 45 -24.18 -14.09 8.08
N GLN A 46 -23.20 -13.65 7.29
CA GLN A 46 -21.80 -14.08 7.48
C GLN A 46 -20.90 -12.94 7.97
N SER A 47 -20.42 -13.14 9.20
CA SER A 47 -19.37 -12.41 9.90
C SER A 47 -18.10 -12.24 9.05
N VAL A 48 -17.49 -11.06 9.19
CA VAL A 48 -16.11 -10.67 8.85
C VAL A 48 -15.25 -11.83 8.35
N LEU A 49 -14.87 -11.79 7.07
CA LEU A 49 -13.91 -12.71 6.48
C LEU A 49 -12.54 -12.54 7.14
N TYR A 50 -12.23 -13.40 8.10
CA TYR A 50 -10.88 -13.54 8.63
C TYR A 50 -9.97 -14.07 7.52
N TYR A 51 -8.81 -13.43 7.32
CA TYR A 51 -7.75 -14.01 6.49
C TYR A 51 -7.19 -15.24 7.19
N ASP A 52 -7.65 -16.42 6.78
CA ASP A 52 -7.04 -17.69 7.15
C ASP A 52 -5.97 -18.05 6.10
N PRO A 53 -4.66 -18.03 6.45
CA PRO A 53 -3.58 -18.39 5.53
C PRO A 53 -3.56 -19.87 5.12
N THR A 54 -4.49 -20.70 5.60
CA THR A 54 -4.58 -22.14 5.31
C THR A 54 -5.72 -22.52 4.36
N VAL A 55 -6.61 -21.60 3.99
CA VAL A 55 -7.73 -21.90 3.07
C VAL A 55 -7.21 -22.06 1.64
N GLN A 56 -7.21 -23.29 1.15
CA GLN A 56 -7.00 -23.58 -0.26
C GLN A 56 -8.26 -23.25 -1.06
N ILE A 57 -8.19 -22.15 -1.82
CA ILE A 57 -9.27 -21.72 -2.72
C ILE A 57 -9.42 -22.76 -3.85
N SER A 58 -10.66 -23.22 -4.09
CA SER A 58 -10.95 -24.29 -5.06
C SER A 58 -10.56 -23.89 -6.50
N LYS A 59 -10.01 -24.85 -7.25
CA LYS A 59 -9.34 -24.64 -8.55
C LYS A 59 -10.24 -24.28 -9.76
N ASN A 60 -11.57 -24.17 -9.61
CA ASN A 60 -12.48 -24.22 -10.76
C ASN A 60 -13.48 -23.05 -10.93
N GLN A 61 -13.26 -21.88 -10.32
CA GLN A 61 -13.96 -20.66 -10.75
C GLN A 61 -13.02 -19.75 -11.55
N PRO A 62 -13.47 -19.10 -12.63
CA PRO A 62 -12.69 -18.06 -13.28
C PRO A 62 -12.42 -16.99 -12.24
N PHE A 63 -11.17 -16.93 -11.77
CA PHE A 63 -10.74 -16.07 -10.68
C PHE A 63 -11.26 -14.65 -10.91
N SER A 64 -12.18 -14.18 -10.07
CA SER A 64 -12.37 -12.73 -9.95
C SER A 64 -11.05 -12.20 -9.42
N ILE A 65 -10.36 -11.42 -10.25
CA ILE A 65 -9.05 -10.86 -9.90
C ILE A 65 -9.25 -9.83 -8.78
N CYS A 66 -10.38 -9.13 -8.79
CA CYS A 66 -10.85 -8.38 -7.64
C CYS A 66 -11.43 -9.30 -6.58
N THR A 67 -11.10 -9.02 -5.32
CA THR A 67 -11.90 -9.51 -4.19
C THR A 67 -13.11 -8.61 -4.06
N TRP A 68 -14.31 -9.21 -3.95
CA TRP A 68 -15.47 -8.47 -3.47
C TRP A 68 -15.34 -8.37 -1.97
N ALA A 69 -15.51 -7.18 -1.44
CA ALA A 69 -15.51 -6.98 -0.01
C ALA A 69 -16.88 -6.38 0.36
N PRO A 70 -17.59 -6.98 1.33
CA PRO A 70 -18.97 -6.62 1.65
C PRO A 70 -19.08 -5.15 2.02
N GLU A 71 -20.25 -4.54 1.80
CA GLU A 71 -20.54 -3.18 2.28
C GLU A 71 -20.08 -3.05 3.74
N GLY A 72 -19.02 -2.26 3.98
CA GLY A 72 -18.35 -2.15 5.28
C GLY A 72 -16.90 -2.65 5.33
N SER A 73 -16.35 -3.27 4.27
CA SER A 73 -14.90 -3.47 4.10
C SER A 73 -14.26 -2.21 3.53
N THR A 74 -14.54 -1.08 4.14
CA THR A 74 -13.72 0.09 3.87
C THR A 74 -12.29 -0.31 4.22
N LEU A 75 -11.34 -0.10 3.30
CA LEU A 75 -9.88 -0.30 3.50
C LEU A 75 -9.30 0.48 4.70
N THR A 76 -10.18 1.13 5.46
CA THR A 76 -10.07 1.69 6.79
C THR A 76 -11.48 1.59 7.39
N PRO A 77 -11.76 0.79 8.43
CA PRO A 77 -13.06 0.82 9.09
C PRO A 77 -13.41 2.25 9.49
N GLU A 78 -14.58 2.75 9.06
CA GLU A 78 -15.11 4.00 9.61
C GLU A 78 -15.40 3.77 11.09
N ILE A 79 -14.73 4.54 11.95
CA ILE A 79 -14.94 4.47 13.39
C ILE A 79 -15.30 5.83 13.90
N ASP A 80 -16.46 5.86 14.54
CA ASP A 80 -16.87 6.95 15.40
C ASP A 80 -16.03 6.90 16.68
N CYS A 81 -14.95 7.67 16.69
CA CYS A 81 -14.17 7.87 17.90
C CYS A 81 -14.96 8.73 18.90
N PRO A 82 -14.92 8.43 20.21
CA PRO A 82 -15.41 9.34 21.23
C PRO A 82 -14.79 10.74 21.09
N SER A 83 -15.53 11.79 21.47
CA SER A 83 -15.10 13.19 21.27
C SER A 83 -13.78 13.56 21.97
N ASP A 84 -13.40 12.83 23.01
CA ASP A 84 -12.14 12.98 23.76
C ASP A 84 -10.99 12.10 23.21
N SER A 85 -11.28 11.31 22.18
CA SER A 85 -10.43 10.26 21.63
C SER A 85 -10.12 10.56 20.16
N GLN A 86 -9.60 11.74 19.85
CA GLN A 86 -9.40 12.19 18.46
C GLN A 86 -8.00 11.93 17.92
N TYR A 87 -7.09 11.42 18.74
CA TYR A 87 -5.70 11.23 18.33
C TYR A 87 -5.57 9.96 17.50
N VAL A 88 -4.90 10.12 16.36
CA VAL A 88 -4.60 9.07 15.40
C VAL A 88 -3.09 9.00 15.26
N LEU A 89 -2.55 7.80 15.15
CA LEU A 89 -1.22 7.52 14.62
C LEU A 89 -1.43 6.54 13.47
N THR A 90 -1.16 6.97 12.25
CA THR A 90 -1.20 6.06 11.10
C THR A 90 0.21 5.79 10.67
N PRO A 91 0.83 4.70 11.14
CA PRO A 91 2.21 4.46 10.84
C PRO A 91 2.27 3.89 9.39
N VAL A 92 2.99 4.59 8.51
CA VAL A 92 3.03 4.31 7.06
C VAL A 92 4.43 4.06 6.52
N ILE A 93 4.58 3.14 5.58
CA ILE A 93 5.82 2.92 4.82
C ILE A 93 5.72 3.73 3.52
N PRO A 94 6.42 4.87 3.38
CA PRO A 94 6.42 5.66 2.15
C PRO A 94 7.13 4.87 1.06
N MET A 95 6.63 4.98 -0.17
CA MET A 95 7.35 4.43 -1.31
C MET A 95 8.32 5.49 -1.80
N THR A 96 9.60 5.20 -1.70
CA THR A 96 10.65 6.20 -1.95
C THR A 96 11.61 5.74 -3.05
N THR A 97 11.73 4.43 -3.30
CA THR A 97 12.66 3.93 -4.30
C THR A 97 12.23 4.32 -5.73
N ASP A 98 13.18 4.84 -6.52
CA ASP A 98 12.95 5.30 -7.89
C ASP A 98 12.25 4.25 -8.76
N LEU A 99 12.63 2.97 -8.62
CA LEU A 99 12.04 1.87 -9.37
C LEU A 99 10.56 1.68 -9.03
N MET A 100 10.21 1.76 -7.76
CA MET A 100 8.83 1.58 -7.31
C MET A 100 7.98 2.79 -7.71
N MET A 101 8.49 4.00 -7.52
CA MET A 101 7.83 5.23 -7.94
C MET A 101 7.60 5.29 -9.45
N SER A 102 8.60 4.93 -10.25
CA SER A 102 8.47 4.85 -11.71
C SER A 102 7.37 3.87 -12.13
N ARG A 103 7.28 2.71 -11.49
CA ARG A 103 6.26 1.69 -11.82
C ARG A 103 4.86 2.08 -11.36
N ILE A 104 4.74 2.77 -10.22
CA ILE A 104 3.47 3.32 -9.75
C ILE A 104 2.97 4.40 -10.73
N ALA A 105 3.85 5.31 -11.15
CA ALA A 105 3.51 6.30 -12.17
C ALA A 105 3.08 5.65 -13.51
N GLN A 106 3.78 4.58 -13.93
CA GLN A 106 3.38 3.82 -15.13
C GLN A 106 1.99 3.16 -14.95
N ALA A 107 1.71 2.57 -13.78
CA ALA A 107 0.40 1.98 -13.48
C ALA A 107 -0.71 3.04 -13.53
N GLN A 108 -0.51 4.19 -12.89
CA GLN A 108 -1.48 5.29 -12.91
C GLN A 108 -1.71 5.81 -14.34
N ASN A 109 -0.67 5.95 -15.16
CA ASN A 109 -0.81 6.35 -16.57
C ASN A 109 -1.62 5.34 -17.39
N LEU A 110 -1.45 4.03 -17.15
CA LEU A 110 -2.27 3.01 -17.82
C LEU A 110 -3.74 3.10 -17.41
N ILE A 111 -4.02 3.34 -16.12
CA ILE A 111 -5.38 3.55 -15.60
C ILE A 111 -6.02 4.77 -16.30
N ILE A 112 -5.32 5.90 -16.33
CA ILE A 112 -5.78 7.15 -17.00
C ILE A 112 -6.11 6.90 -18.47
N ASN A 113 -5.21 6.23 -19.21
CA ASN A 113 -5.36 6.07 -20.66
C ASN A 113 -6.40 5.03 -21.07
N SER A 114 -6.89 4.22 -20.14
CA SER A 114 -7.80 3.11 -20.42
C SER A 114 -9.29 3.42 -20.26
N SER A 115 -9.62 4.58 -19.69
CA SER A 115 -10.99 4.90 -19.30
C SER A 115 -11.33 6.35 -19.60
N SER A 116 -12.62 6.65 -19.71
CA SER A 116 -13.08 8.03 -19.63
C SER A 116 -12.81 8.57 -18.22
N ASN A 117 -12.25 9.78 -18.11
CA ASN A 117 -11.93 10.43 -16.83
C ASN A 117 -13.08 10.43 -15.81
N SER A 118 -14.34 10.32 -16.24
CA SER A 118 -15.53 10.26 -15.37
C SER A 118 -15.65 9.00 -14.51
N SER A 119 -14.84 7.96 -14.76
CA SER A 119 -14.87 6.71 -13.97
C SER A 119 -13.80 6.64 -12.89
N ILE A 120 -12.93 7.65 -12.81
CA ILE A 120 -11.85 7.72 -11.81
C ILE A 120 -12.23 8.79 -10.79
N ASP A 121 -12.34 8.39 -9.52
CA ASP A 121 -12.67 9.31 -8.44
C ASP A 121 -11.42 10.07 -7.99
N TYR A 122 -10.29 9.36 -7.82
CA TYR A 122 -9.02 9.97 -7.44
C TYR A 122 -7.82 9.06 -7.72
N PHE A 123 -6.64 9.69 -7.80
CA PHE A 123 -5.33 9.02 -7.75
C PHE A 123 -4.63 9.34 -6.45
N GLN A 124 -3.89 8.37 -5.92
CA GLN A 124 -2.97 8.67 -4.83
C GLN A 124 -1.83 9.55 -5.39
N ASN A 125 -1.62 10.72 -4.80
CA ASN A 125 -0.52 11.60 -5.19
C ASN A 125 0.82 10.88 -4.95
N LEU A 126 1.69 10.87 -5.96
CA LEU A 126 3.01 10.24 -5.90
C LEU A 126 3.83 10.68 -4.69
N THR A 127 3.71 11.94 -4.24
CA THR A 127 4.43 12.42 -3.03
C THR A 127 3.89 11.88 -1.71
N SER A 128 2.75 11.19 -1.76
CA SER A 128 2.02 10.63 -0.62
C SER A 128 1.75 9.15 -0.76
N ILE A 129 2.34 8.48 -1.76
CA ILE A 129 2.18 7.04 -1.95
C ILE A 129 2.83 6.31 -0.76
N HIS A 130 2.07 5.44 -0.13
CA HIS A 130 2.55 4.66 1.00
C HIS A 130 1.82 3.31 1.12
N CYS A 131 2.36 2.45 1.96
CA CYS A 131 1.71 1.25 2.47
C CYS A 131 1.39 1.49 3.95
N THR A 132 0.12 1.50 4.33
CA THR A 132 -0.27 1.64 5.73
C THR A 132 0.07 0.37 6.49
N VAL A 133 0.74 0.52 7.63
CA VAL A 133 1.16 -0.61 8.46
C VAL A 133 0.10 -0.92 9.51
N ASP A 134 -0.49 0.10 10.12
CA ASP A 134 -1.50 -0.09 11.16
C ASP A 134 -2.49 1.09 11.18
N TYR A 135 -3.64 0.89 11.81
CA TYR A 135 -4.68 1.91 12.00
C TYR A 135 -4.83 2.22 13.48
N LEU A 136 -3.86 2.91 14.06
CA LEU A 136 -3.91 3.29 15.46
C LEU A 136 -4.76 4.57 15.60
N SER A 137 -6.07 4.41 15.73
CA SER A 137 -7.02 5.52 15.86
C SER A 137 -7.79 5.49 17.18
N CYS A 138 -8.47 6.60 17.43
CA CYS A 138 -9.34 6.82 18.56
C CYS A 138 -8.63 6.82 19.91
N TYR A 139 -7.45 7.40 20.04
CA TYR A 139 -6.75 7.49 21.33
C TYR A 139 -6.97 8.85 22.01
N ASN A 140 -6.95 8.87 23.33
CA ASN A 140 -6.80 10.13 24.06
C ASN A 140 -5.33 10.59 24.02
N TYR A 141 -5.07 11.83 24.46
CA TYR A 141 -3.71 12.40 24.37
C TYR A 141 -2.66 11.62 25.18
N SER A 142 -3.03 11.09 26.35
CA SER A 142 -2.10 10.31 27.18
C SER A 142 -1.74 8.99 26.51
N GLU A 143 -2.71 8.29 25.95
CA GLU A 143 -2.50 7.06 25.18
C GLU A 143 -1.64 7.33 23.94
N TYR A 144 -1.92 8.43 23.22
CA TYR A 144 -1.13 8.87 22.07
C TYR A 144 0.36 9.02 22.41
N LEU A 145 0.70 9.74 23.49
CA LEU A 145 2.09 9.93 23.92
C LEU A 145 2.76 8.60 24.32
N MET A 146 2.03 7.70 24.99
CA MET A 146 2.56 6.38 25.34
C MET A 146 2.81 5.52 24.10
N ILE A 147 1.92 5.56 23.10
CA ILE A 147 2.15 4.89 21.82
C ILE A 147 3.40 5.46 21.15
N GLN A 148 3.59 6.77 21.12
CA GLN A 148 4.81 7.37 20.55
C GLN A 148 6.09 6.86 21.25
N ASP A 149 6.09 6.79 22.58
CA ASP A 149 7.22 6.25 23.34
C ASP A 149 7.49 4.77 23.02
N ILE A 150 6.43 3.95 22.92
CA ILE A 150 6.54 2.55 22.51
C ILE A 150 7.17 2.42 21.13
N PHE A 151 6.78 3.26 20.17
CA PHE A 151 7.36 3.27 18.82
C PHE A 151 8.86 3.58 18.85
N THR A 152 9.26 4.61 19.61
CA THR A 152 10.67 5.02 19.77
C THR A 152 11.50 3.90 20.39
N ASN A 153 10.93 3.17 21.36
CA ASN A 153 11.62 2.12 22.09
C ASN A 153 11.38 0.69 21.53
N PHE A 154 10.67 0.56 20.40
CA PHE A 154 10.32 -0.76 19.88
C PHE A 154 11.55 -1.48 19.33
N ILE A 155 11.88 -2.64 19.91
CA ILE A 155 12.98 -3.48 19.42
C ILE A 155 12.47 -4.47 18.37
N TRP A 156 12.96 -4.34 17.14
CA TRP A 156 12.65 -5.23 16.02
C TRP A 156 13.84 -5.37 15.07
N GLN A 157 13.72 -6.28 14.10
CA GLN A 157 14.77 -6.53 13.10
C GLN A 157 14.31 -6.04 11.74
N SER A 158 15.17 -5.31 11.03
CA SER A 158 14.87 -4.86 9.66
C SER A 158 14.48 -6.02 8.76
N PHE A 159 13.54 -5.79 7.84
CA PHE A 159 13.13 -6.79 6.86
C PHE A 159 12.76 -6.17 5.52
N THR A 160 12.91 -6.93 4.45
CA THR A 160 12.47 -6.53 3.11
C THR A 160 11.03 -6.97 2.87
N ILE A 161 10.23 -6.03 2.34
CA ILE A 161 8.91 -6.22 1.77
C ILE A 161 9.07 -6.24 0.25
N THR A 162 8.47 -7.23 -0.39
CA THR A 162 8.37 -7.31 -1.84
C THR A 162 6.90 -7.18 -2.24
N PHE A 163 6.66 -6.32 -3.23
CA PHE A 163 5.37 -6.16 -3.89
C PHE A 163 5.45 -6.85 -5.24
N ASN A 164 4.46 -7.68 -5.57
CA ASN A 164 4.56 -8.59 -6.72
C ASN A 164 3.26 -8.81 -7.49
N ASP A 165 2.18 -8.16 -7.08
CA ASP A 165 0.88 -8.33 -7.70
C ASP A 165 0.08 -7.04 -7.62
N ILE A 166 -0.81 -6.86 -8.58
CA ILE A 166 -1.79 -5.77 -8.59
C ILE A 166 -3.16 -6.43 -8.43
N SER A 167 -4.01 -5.82 -7.63
CA SER A 167 -5.35 -6.32 -7.32
C SER A 167 -6.32 -5.17 -7.18
N CYS A 168 -7.56 -5.54 -6.96
CA CYS A 168 -8.64 -4.62 -6.70
C CYS A 168 -9.51 -5.11 -5.55
N ASP A 169 -10.09 -4.15 -4.86
CA ASP A 169 -11.23 -4.35 -3.98
C ASP A 169 -12.42 -3.64 -4.63
N VAL A 170 -13.54 -4.34 -4.75
CA VAL A 170 -14.76 -3.84 -5.40
C VAL A 170 -15.87 -3.82 -4.36
N SER A 171 -16.35 -2.63 -4.03
CA SER A 171 -17.58 -2.42 -3.26
C SER A 171 -18.70 -1.89 -4.16
N THR A 172 -19.91 -1.77 -3.61
CA THR A 172 -21.09 -1.23 -4.32
C THR A 172 -20.96 0.25 -4.68
N VAL A 173 -20.10 0.99 -3.98
CA VAL A 173 -19.94 2.44 -4.17
C VAL A 173 -18.65 2.76 -4.92
N ARG A 174 -17.56 2.07 -4.59
CA ARG A 174 -16.21 2.37 -5.08
C ARG A 174 -15.38 1.11 -5.21
N SER A 175 -14.51 1.08 -6.20
CA SER A 175 -13.43 0.11 -6.28
C SER A 175 -12.08 0.80 -6.04
N TYR A 176 -11.14 0.06 -5.48
CA TYR A 176 -9.78 0.52 -5.27
C TYR A 176 -8.83 -0.37 -6.03
N LEU A 177 -7.91 0.23 -6.78
CA LEU A 177 -6.82 -0.48 -7.45
C LEU A 177 -5.57 -0.33 -6.59
N PHE A 178 -4.87 -1.43 -6.31
CA PHE A 178 -3.72 -1.40 -5.42
C PHE A 178 -2.65 -2.45 -5.78
N VAL A 179 -1.42 -2.18 -5.38
CA VAL A 179 -0.31 -3.12 -5.43
C VAL A 179 -0.24 -3.87 -4.10
N ILE A 180 -0.18 -5.21 -4.12
CA ILE A 180 -0.15 -6.03 -2.90
C ILE A 180 1.27 -6.54 -2.59
N ALA A 181 1.62 -6.56 -1.31
CA ALA A 181 2.81 -7.25 -0.83
C ALA A 181 2.68 -8.78 -1.00
N ASP A 182 3.76 -9.46 -1.36
CA ASP A 182 3.78 -10.91 -1.57
C ASP A 182 3.48 -11.70 -0.29
N SER A 183 3.13 -12.98 -0.41
CA SER A 183 2.72 -13.79 0.76
C SER A 183 3.79 -13.84 1.88
N SER A 184 5.07 -13.85 1.53
CA SER A 184 6.17 -13.82 2.51
C SER A 184 6.22 -12.50 3.25
N SER A 185 6.03 -11.40 2.53
CA SER A 185 6.03 -10.03 3.05
C SER A 185 4.79 -9.74 3.89
N GLN A 186 3.61 -10.22 3.48
CA GLN A 186 2.38 -10.18 4.30
C GLN A 186 2.62 -10.83 5.66
N LYS A 187 3.19 -12.03 5.70
CA LYS A 187 3.49 -12.74 6.97
C LYS A 187 4.47 -11.95 7.86
N LYS A 188 5.50 -11.36 7.27
CA LYS A 188 6.47 -10.52 8.02
C LYS A 188 5.80 -9.27 8.59
N LEU A 189 5.00 -8.59 7.78
CA LEU A 189 4.27 -7.38 8.18
C LEU A 189 3.25 -7.67 9.27
N PHE A 190 2.40 -8.69 9.12
CA PHE A 190 1.47 -9.08 10.20
C PHE A 190 2.19 -9.47 11.48
N ARG A 191 3.29 -10.25 11.39
CA ARG A 191 4.10 -10.58 12.57
C ARG A 191 4.68 -9.33 13.24
N PHE A 192 5.12 -8.37 12.45
CA PHE A 192 5.65 -7.10 12.94
C PHE A 192 4.55 -6.30 13.66
N VAL A 193 3.41 -6.10 13.01
CA VAL A 193 2.25 -5.36 13.56
C VAL A 193 1.71 -6.00 14.82
N HIS A 194 1.44 -7.31 14.82
CA HIS A 194 0.94 -7.99 16.01
C HIS A 194 1.93 -7.91 17.20
N LYS A 195 3.24 -7.85 16.93
CA LYS A 195 4.23 -7.66 17.99
C LYS A 195 4.16 -6.24 18.56
N LEU A 196 3.97 -5.22 17.71
CA LEU A 196 3.79 -3.83 18.11
C LEU A 196 2.48 -3.64 18.89
N GLU A 197 1.36 -4.08 18.34
CA GLU A 197 0.04 -4.07 19.00
C GLU A 197 0.07 -4.76 20.37
N LYS A 198 0.75 -5.90 20.47
CA LYS A 198 0.94 -6.59 21.75
C LYS A 198 1.71 -5.73 22.77
N GLN A 199 2.71 -4.97 22.35
CA GLN A 199 3.42 -4.08 23.27
C GLN A 199 2.58 -2.88 23.71
N ILE A 200 1.79 -2.30 22.80
CA ILE A 200 0.80 -1.28 23.13
C ILE A 200 -0.18 -1.82 24.19
N ALA A 201 -0.73 -3.02 23.97
CA ALA A 201 -1.61 -3.68 24.93
C ALA A 201 -0.95 -3.98 26.29
N GLN A 202 0.33 -4.37 26.31
CA GLN A 202 1.08 -4.62 27.55
C GLN A 202 1.28 -3.35 28.40
N ASN A 203 1.17 -2.16 27.80
CA ASN A 203 1.20 -0.88 28.50
C ASN A 203 -0.20 -0.37 28.88
N GLY A 204 -1.22 -1.24 28.86
CA GLY A 204 -2.58 -0.92 29.30
C GLY A 204 -3.42 -0.18 28.26
N ILE A 205 -2.96 -0.05 27.02
CA ILE A 205 -3.66 0.64 25.94
C ILE A 205 -4.42 -0.39 25.09
N GLN A 206 -5.74 -0.23 24.98
CA GLN A 206 -6.55 -1.14 24.17
C GLN A 206 -6.33 -0.90 22.67
N ILE A 207 -6.06 -1.96 21.92
CA ILE A 207 -6.09 -1.92 20.45
C ILE A 207 -7.55 -1.86 19.99
N LYS A 208 -7.97 -0.68 19.52
CA LYS A 208 -9.35 -0.43 19.05
C LYS A 208 -9.58 -1.01 17.66
N LEU A 209 -8.53 -1.01 16.85
CA LEU A 209 -8.51 -1.54 15.50
C LEU A 209 -7.31 -2.44 15.28
N PRO A 210 -7.45 -3.76 15.46
CA PRO A 210 -6.38 -4.66 15.09
C PRO A 210 -6.23 -4.70 13.57
N ARG A 211 -4.99 -4.76 13.08
CA ARG A 211 -4.72 -4.89 11.64
C ARG A 211 -5.13 -6.27 11.14
N LEU A 212 -6.19 -6.32 10.33
CA LEU A 212 -6.68 -7.56 9.69
C LEU A 212 -6.48 -7.57 8.17
N GLU A 213 -6.35 -6.39 7.56
CA GLU A 213 -6.28 -6.24 6.12
C GLU A 213 -4.89 -6.52 5.55
N ARG A 214 -4.87 -7.07 4.33
CA ARG A 214 -3.62 -7.27 3.57
C ARG A 214 -2.90 -5.95 3.34
N PHE A 215 -1.59 -5.98 3.44
CA PHE A 215 -0.73 -4.82 3.20
C PHE A 215 -0.66 -4.51 1.71
N HIS A 216 -0.96 -3.27 1.35
CA HIS A 216 -1.09 -2.83 -0.03
C HIS A 216 -0.73 -1.34 -0.18
N ILE A 217 -0.52 -0.93 -1.43
CA ILE A 217 -0.29 0.46 -1.84
C ILE A 217 -1.43 0.84 -2.77
N THR A 218 -2.25 1.81 -2.37
CA THR A 218 -3.36 2.31 -3.20
C THR A 218 -2.83 3.09 -4.39
N LEU A 219 -3.30 2.73 -5.59
CA LEU A 219 -2.98 3.41 -6.84
C LEU A 219 -4.04 4.44 -7.20
N ALA A 220 -5.31 4.03 -7.13
CA ALA A 220 -6.47 4.83 -7.51
C ALA A 220 -7.75 4.35 -6.80
N GLY A 221 -8.67 5.29 -6.56
CA GLY A 221 -10.08 5.00 -6.31
C GLY A 221 -10.89 5.27 -7.58
N VAL A 222 -11.75 4.33 -7.95
CA VAL A 222 -12.57 4.37 -9.17
C VAL A 222 -14.01 4.03 -8.83
N ASN A 223 -14.97 4.52 -9.60
CA ASN A 223 -16.38 4.20 -9.34
C ASN A 223 -16.72 2.76 -9.78
N TYR A 224 -17.91 2.28 -9.43
CA TYR A 224 -18.35 0.92 -9.74
C TYR A 224 -18.45 0.60 -11.25
N ALA A 225 -18.55 1.63 -12.11
CA ALA A 225 -18.63 1.45 -13.56
C ALA A 225 -17.25 1.27 -14.22
N TYR A 226 -16.17 1.46 -13.46
CA TYR A 226 -14.81 1.24 -13.93
C TYR A 226 -14.53 -0.27 -14.11
N PRO A 227 -13.94 -0.70 -15.24
CA PRO A 227 -13.69 -2.13 -15.53
C PRO A 227 -12.49 -2.67 -14.74
N SER A 228 -12.62 -2.75 -13.41
CA SER A 228 -11.51 -3.00 -12.48
C SER A 228 -10.81 -4.34 -12.72
N ASN A 229 -11.55 -5.43 -12.96
CA ASN A 229 -10.97 -6.75 -13.25
C ASN A 229 -10.05 -6.70 -14.48
N CYS A 230 -10.51 -6.01 -15.51
CA CYS A 230 -9.83 -5.90 -16.79
C CYS A 230 -8.59 -5.02 -16.69
N MET A 231 -8.71 -3.90 -15.96
CA MET A 231 -7.57 -3.06 -15.66
C MET A 231 -6.51 -3.80 -14.85
N VAL A 232 -6.89 -4.57 -13.83
CA VAL A 232 -5.90 -5.34 -13.07
C VAL A 232 -5.22 -6.41 -13.93
N LYS A 233 -5.95 -7.10 -14.79
CA LYS A 233 -5.36 -8.04 -15.75
C LYS A 233 -4.35 -7.34 -16.66
N GLU A 234 -4.69 -6.16 -17.16
CA GLU A 234 -3.83 -5.36 -18.02
C GLU A 234 -2.57 -4.90 -17.29
N LEU A 235 -2.72 -4.33 -16.10
CA LEU A 235 -1.60 -3.88 -15.26
C LEU A 235 -0.65 -5.03 -14.93
N ASN A 236 -1.17 -6.19 -14.55
CA ASN A 236 -0.33 -7.36 -14.29
C ASN A 236 0.40 -7.86 -15.55
N THR A 237 -0.25 -7.83 -16.71
CA THR A 237 0.35 -8.24 -17.99
C THR A 237 1.45 -7.28 -18.46
N GLN A 238 1.23 -5.97 -18.28
CA GLN A 238 2.18 -4.96 -18.73
C GLN A 238 3.33 -4.76 -17.74
N LEU A 239 3.04 -4.73 -16.43
CA LEU A 239 3.97 -4.26 -15.41
C LEU A 239 4.55 -5.35 -14.54
N VAL A 240 3.94 -6.54 -14.47
CA VAL A 240 4.36 -7.59 -13.52
C VAL A 240 4.89 -8.82 -14.24
N SER A 241 4.17 -9.37 -15.21
CA SER A 241 4.49 -10.66 -15.83
C SER A 241 5.81 -10.64 -16.63
N LYS A 242 6.20 -9.47 -17.13
CA LYS A 242 7.45 -9.26 -17.89
C LYS A 242 8.67 -9.09 -16.98
N LEU A 243 8.48 -8.99 -15.66
CA LEU A 243 9.56 -8.71 -14.72
C LEU A 243 10.24 -9.98 -14.20
N PRO A 244 11.57 -9.95 -13.99
CA PRO A 244 12.27 -11.02 -13.30
C PRO A 244 11.61 -11.31 -11.94
N LYS A 245 11.24 -12.58 -11.71
CA LYS A 245 10.56 -13.05 -10.49
C LYS A 245 9.21 -12.36 -10.21
N LYS A 246 8.60 -11.71 -11.22
CA LYS A 246 7.31 -11.00 -11.10
C LYS A 246 7.29 -9.94 -9.99
N LYS A 247 8.42 -9.25 -9.75
CA LYS A 247 8.53 -8.28 -8.66
C LYS A 247 8.19 -6.86 -9.12
N PHE A 248 7.05 -6.33 -8.70
CA PHE A 248 6.68 -4.92 -8.90
C PHE A 248 7.63 -3.98 -8.16
N GLY A 249 8.11 -4.34 -6.97
CA GLY A 249 9.04 -3.51 -6.22
C GLY A 249 9.48 -4.19 -4.94
N SER A 250 10.48 -3.63 -4.27
CA SER A 250 10.86 -4.06 -2.93
C SER A 250 11.40 -2.88 -2.13
N ILE A 251 11.18 -2.92 -0.83
CA ILE A 251 11.61 -1.88 0.10
C ILE A 251 12.08 -2.55 1.39
N ARG A 252 13.17 -2.06 1.97
CA ARG A 252 13.68 -2.53 3.26
C ARG A 252 13.15 -1.60 4.34
N VAL A 253 12.36 -2.14 5.25
CA VAL A 253 11.92 -1.40 6.44
C VAL A 253 12.99 -1.58 7.50
N CYS A 254 13.46 -0.48 8.07
CA CYS A 254 14.56 -0.51 9.02
C CYS A 254 14.47 0.48 10.18
N CYS A 255 13.73 1.60 10.06
CA CYS A 255 13.58 2.57 11.13
C CYS A 255 12.17 3.17 11.21
N PHE A 256 11.90 3.82 12.35
CA PHE A 256 10.80 4.78 12.46
C PHE A 256 11.35 6.19 12.35
N VAL A 257 10.54 7.13 11.88
CA VAL A 257 10.82 8.57 12.02
C VAL A 257 9.50 9.26 12.35
N THR A 258 9.42 9.82 13.55
CA THR A 258 8.30 10.67 13.94
C THR A 258 8.50 12.06 13.38
N ARG A 259 7.57 12.57 12.57
CA ARG A 259 7.51 13.99 12.23
C ARG A 259 6.40 14.63 13.06
N ASN A 260 6.77 15.60 13.89
CA ASN A 260 5.88 16.26 14.84
C ASN A 260 4.77 17.10 14.20
N GLU A 261 4.74 17.23 12.87
CA GLU A 261 3.95 18.29 12.23
C GLU A 261 2.44 17.99 12.09
N LEU A 262 1.95 16.74 12.18
CA LEU A 262 0.55 16.44 11.80
C LEU A 262 -0.16 15.26 12.50
N ASN A 263 0.26 14.82 13.70
CA ASN A 263 -0.26 13.57 14.31
C ASN A 263 -0.05 12.33 13.40
N VAL A 264 0.97 12.34 12.54
CA VAL A 264 1.30 11.20 11.66
C VAL A 264 2.71 10.72 12.00
N THR A 265 2.81 9.48 12.48
CA THR A 265 4.09 8.79 12.61
C THR A 265 4.42 8.15 11.26
N TYR A 266 5.61 8.39 10.73
CA TYR A 266 6.06 7.75 9.50
C TYR A 266 7.02 6.60 9.85
N TYR A 267 6.96 5.48 9.12
CA TYR A 267 8.13 4.61 8.99
C TYR A 267 8.98 5.20 7.90
N TYR A 268 10.30 5.29 8.07
CA TYR A 268 11.15 5.46 6.89
C TYR A 268 11.69 4.10 6.49
N ALA A 269 11.60 3.83 5.20
CA ALA A 269 12.03 2.60 4.61
C ALA A 269 12.98 2.94 3.47
N GLU A 270 14.12 3.54 3.80
CA GLU A 270 15.16 3.74 2.80
C GLU A 270 16.55 3.62 3.40
N ASP A 271 17.38 2.81 2.72
CA ASP A 271 18.83 2.70 2.83
C ASP A 271 19.45 2.85 4.22
N CYS A 272 18.86 2.23 5.24
CA CYS A 272 19.58 2.02 6.48
C CYS A 272 20.83 1.18 6.17
N ASN A 273 22.00 1.81 6.34
CA ASN A 273 23.26 1.10 6.38
C ASN A 273 23.10 -0.03 7.41
N PRO A 274 23.29 -1.31 7.04
CA PRO A 274 23.06 -2.43 7.97
C PRO A 274 23.94 -2.37 9.23
N GLN A 275 24.93 -1.48 9.27
CA GLN A 275 25.80 -1.24 10.42
C GLN A 275 25.40 -0.03 11.28
N GLU A 276 24.48 0.82 10.82
CA GLU A 276 24.01 1.97 11.59
C GLU A 276 22.77 1.56 12.36
N SER A 277 22.89 1.52 13.70
CA SER A 277 21.73 1.60 14.57
C SER A 277 20.99 2.87 14.20
N CYS A 278 19.72 2.77 13.82
CA CYS A 278 18.89 3.94 13.56
C CYS A 278 18.69 4.66 14.89
N ILE A 279 19.55 5.64 15.16
CA ILE A 279 19.45 6.55 16.29
C ILE A 279 18.53 7.68 15.83
N PHE A 280 17.50 7.95 16.63
CA PHE A 280 16.55 9.03 16.36
C PHE A 280 17.16 10.37 16.74
N ASP A 281 17.05 11.34 15.83
CA ASP A 281 16.95 12.75 16.21
C ASP A 281 15.47 13.09 16.33
N VAL A 282 15.03 13.38 17.55
CA VAL A 282 13.74 14.03 17.81
C VAL A 282 13.97 15.52 17.56
N LEU A 283 13.55 16.03 16.39
CA LEU A 283 13.53 17.47 16.11
C LEU A 283 12.22 18.10 16.60
#